data_AF-A0A7J4BBR6-F1
#
_entry.id   AF-A0A7J4BBR6-F1
#
_cell.length_a   1.000
_cell.length_b   1.000
_cell.length_c   1.000
_cell.angle_alpha   90.00
_cell.angle_beta   90.00
_cell.angle_gamma   90.00
#
_symmetry.space_group_name_H-M   'P 1'
#
loop_
_entity.id
_entity.type
_entity.pdbx_description
1 polymer ?
#
loop_
_entity_poly.entity_id
_entity_poly.type
_entity_poly.pdbx_seq_one_letter_code
_entity_poly.pdbx_strand_id
1 'polypeptide(L)'
;MRRQHAFYERPRILWNKKRIEEEANILSEYGLRRKHEIWRAEAILRNFRRQARELIGTTSETVKKDVLLGKLNRLGILPQSASLDDILSLNIK
;
A
#
# COMPACT_ATOMS: atom_id res chain seq x y z
N MET A 1 8.45 -26.82 9.81
CA MET A 1 9.22 -25.92 8.93
C MET A 1 8.32 -24.76 8.52
N ARG A 2 8.68 -23.49 8.79
CA ARG A 2 7.85 -22.32 8.42
C ARG A 2 7.90 -22.10 6.91
N ARG A 3 6.76 -22.05 6.23
CA ARG A 3 6.67 -21.68 4.80
C ARG A 3 6.91 -20.18 4.65
N GLN A 4 7.73 -19.80 3.68
CA GLN A 4 7.92 -18.39 3.32
C GLN A 4 6.74 -17.94 2.46
N HIS A 5 6.14 -16.80 2.82
CA HIS A 5 5.05 -16.19 2.06
C HIS A 5 5.60 -15.18 1.06
N ALA A 6 4.90 -15.04 -0.08
CA ALA A 6 5.25 -14.05 -1.09
C ALA A 6 4.97 -12.62 -0.59
N PHE A 7 5.80 -11.67 -1.01
CA PHE A 7 5.65 -10.24 -0.69
C PHE A 7 4.68 -9.48 -1.62
N TYR A 8 3.99 -10.18 -2.51
CA TYR A 8 3.06 -9.61 -3.47
C TYR A 8 1.85 -10.51 -3.61
N GLU A 9 0.69 -9.92 -3.91
CA GLU A 9 -0.54 -10.63 -4.23
C GLU A 9 -0.78 -10.58 -5.73
N ARG A 10 -1.19 -11.70 -6.32
CA ARG A 10 -1.58 -11.71 -7.74
C ARG A 10 -2.98 -11.13 -7.90
N PRO A 11 -3.28 -10.45 -9.02
CA PRO A 11 -4.63 -10.01 -9.33
C PRO A 11 -5.57 -11.22 -9.39
N ARG A 12 -6.79 -11.05 -8.87
CA ARG A 12 -7.81 -12.14 -8.85
C ARG A 12 -8.29 -12.52 -10.25
N ILE A 13 -8.47 -11.52 -11.12
CA ILE A 13 -8.92 -11.71 -12.51
C ILE A 13 -7.75 -11.44 -13.44
N LEU A 14 -7.40 -12.45 -14.25
CA LEU A 14 -6.26 -12.38 -15.15
C LEU A 14 -6.49 -11.35 -16.26
N TRP A 15 -7.60 -11.45 -16.99
CA TRP A 15 -7.91 -10.56 -18.12
C TRP A 15 -8.84 -9.44 -17.71
N ASN A 16 -8.28 -8.43 -17.05
CA ASN A 16 -8.96 -7.17 -16.81
C ASN A 16 -8.28 -6.08 -17.65
N LYS A 17 -8.96 -5.61 -18.70
CA LYS A 17 -8.43 -4.63 -19.65
C LYS A 17 -7.97 -3.35 -18.95
N LYS A 18 -8.82 -2.77 -18.10
CA LYS A 18 -8.53 -1.53 -17.35
C LYS A 18 -7.26 -1.68 -16.50
N ARG A 19 -7.14 -2.76 -15.72
CA ARG A 19 -5.95 -3.04 -14.91
C ARG A 19 -4.70 -3.20 -15.77
N ILE A 20 -4.80 -3.92 -16.88
CA ILE A 20 -3.65 -4.18 -17.76
C ILE A 20 -3.12 -2.87 -18.37
N GLU A 21 -4.01 -1.98 -18.79
CA GLU A 21 -3.68 -0.64 -19.31
C GLU A 21 -3.07 0.25 -18.23
N GLU A 22 -3.66 0.30 -17.04
CA GLU A 22 -3.12 1.06 -15.90
C GLU A 22 -1.71 0.58 -15.52
N GLU A 23 -1.51 -0.74 -15.39
CA GLU A 23 -0.19 -1.32 -15.09
C GLU A 23 0.84 -1.04 -16.19
N ALA A 24 0.43 -1.06 -17.47
CA ALA A 24 1.31 -0.76 -18.59
C ALA A 24 1.78 0.71 -18.56
N ASN A 25 0.86 1.63 -18.24
CA ASN A 25 1.17 3.04 -18.10
C ASN A 25 2.18 3.28 -16.97
N ILE A 26 1.94 2.68 -15.78
CA ILE A 26 2.85 2.79 -14.63
C ILE A 26 4.23 2.20 -14.96
N LEU A 27 4.27 1.06 -15.66
CA LEU A 27 5.52 0.41 -16.04
C LEU A 27 6.35 1.29 -16.98
N SER A 28 5.70 1.98 -17.93
CA SER A 28 6.35 2.91 -18.85
C SER A 28 6.80 4.21 -18.16
N GLU A 29 5.97 4.76 -17.26
CA GLU A 29 6.24 6.04 -16.58
C GLU A 29 7.41 5.94 -15.61
N TYR A 30 7.44 4.87 -14.80
CA TYR A 30 8.48 4.65 -13.79
C TYR A 30 9.63 3.74 -14.26
N GLY A 31 9.59 3.24 -15.51
CA GLY A 31 10.63 2.39 -16.07
C GLY A 31 10.81 1.04 -15.36
N LEU A 32 9.72 0.46 -14.84
CA LEU A 32 9.78 -0.80 -14.09
C LEU A 32 10.05 -1.99 -15.01
N ARG A 33 10.75 -3.02 -14.52
CA ARG A 33 11.09 -4.19 -15.33
C ARG A 33 9.94 -5.19 -15.38
N ARG A 34 9.20 -5.35 -14.27
CA ARG A 34 8.16 -6.39 -14.13
C ARG A 34 6.96 -5.89 -13.35
N LYS A 35 5.77 -6.38 -13.73
CA LYS A 35 4.50 -6.12 -13.01
C LYS A 35 4.50 -6.55 -11.54
N HIS A 36 5.34 -7.51 -11.16
CA HIS A 36 5.48 -7.94 -9.77
C HIS A 36 5.93 -6.79 -8.84
N GLU A 37 6.62 -5.79 -9.37
CA GLU A 37 7.07 -4.61 -8.62
C GLU A 37 5.86 -3.73 -8.25
N ILE A 38 4.94 -3.55 -9.19
CA ILE A 38 3.67 -2.87 -8.98
C ILE A 38 2.83 -3.61 -7.92
N TRP A 39 2.69 -4.93 -8.07
CA TRP A 39 1.91 -5.73 -7.11
C TRP A 39 2.51 -5.76 -5.71
N ARG A 40 3.84 -5.61 -5.59
CA ARG A 40 4.51 -5.46 -4.29
C ARG A 40 4.18 -4.11 -3.66
N ALA A 41 4.22 -3.03 -4.44
CA ALA A 41 3.82 -1.70 -3.97
C ALA A 41 2.34 -1.69 -3.53
N GLU A 42 1.45 -2.30 -4.31
CA GLU A 42 0.04 -2.48 -3.97
C GLU A 42 -0.17 -3.26 -2.67
N ALA A 43 0.58 -4.35 -2.48
CA ALA A 43 0.50 -5.16 -1.28
C ALA A 43 0.97 -4.39 -0.03
N ILE A 44 2.03 -3.58 -0.15
CA ILE A 44 2.52 -2.72 0.92
C ILE A 44 1.47 -1.67 1.28
N LEU A 45 0.91 -0.97 0.28
CA LEU A 45 -0.14 0.03 0.48
C LEU A 45 -1.39 -0.58 1.11
N ARG A 46 -1.81 -1.77 0.66
CA ARG A 46 -2.94 -2.51 1.21
C ARG A 46 -2.73 -2.85 2.70
N ASN A 47 -1.51 -3.21 3.08
CA ASN A 47 -1.18 -3.50 4.48
C ASN A 47 -1.29 -2.23 5.35
N PHE A 48 -0.79 -1.08 4.88
CA PHE A 48 -0.94 0.19 5.58
C PHE A 48 -2.40 0.60 5.74
N ARG A 49 -3.21 0.49 4.69
CA ARG A 49 -4.66 0.78 4.75
C ARG A 49 -5.40 -0.17 5.69
N ARG A 50 -5.01 -1.44 5.75
CA ARG A 50 -5.57 -2.40 6.72
C ARG A 50 -5.28 -1.96 8.16
N GLN A 51 -4.01 -1.65 8.47
CA GLN A 51 -3.63 -1.16 9.80
C GLN A 51 -4.37 0.14 10.15
N ALA A 52 -4.49 1.07 9.21
CA ALA A 52 -5.26 2.30 9.42
C ALA A 52 -6.73 2.01 9.76
N ARG A 53 -7.41 1.12 9.01
CA ARG A 53 -8.81 0.74 9.30
C ARG A 53 -8.98 0.11 10.69
N GLU A 54 -8.08 -0.79 11.08
CA GLU A 54 -8.11 -1.43 12.40
C GLU A 54 -7.93 -0.41 13.53
N LEU A 55 -7.05 0.58 13.33
CA LEU A 55 -6.77 1.64 14.29
C LEU A 55 -7.87 2.71 14.38
N ILE A 56 -8.62 2.94 13.30
CA ILE A 56 -9.81 3.82 13.33
C ILE A 56 -10.90 3.21 14.22
N GLY A 57 -11.11 1.89 14.16
CA GLY A 57 -12.09 1.20 14.98
C GLY A 57 -11.69 1.03 16.45
N THR A 58 -10.43 1.22 16.80
CA THR A 58 -9.89 0.95 18.14
C THR A 58 -9.42 2.23 18.82
N THR A 59 -10.19 2.73 19.80
CA THR A 59 -9.89 3.99 20.51
C THR A 59 -8.65 3.91 21.41
N SER A 60 -8.31 2.73 21.94
CA SER A 60 -7.26 2.55 22.96
C SER A 60 -5.82 2.50 22.41
N GLU A 61 -5.63 2.32 21.09
CA GLU A 61 -4.31 2.01 20.51
C GLU A 61 -3.56 3.25 19.97
N THR A 62 -3.42 4.30 20.79
CA THR A 62 -2.73 5.54 20.39
C THR A 62 -1.27 5.33 19.97
N VAL A 63 -0.52 4.51 20.71
CA VAL A 63 0.89 4.21 20.40
C VAL A 63 1.08 3.62 18.99
N LYS A 64 0.19 2.73 18.56
CA LYS A 64 0.27 2.11 17.23
C LYS A 64 -0.04 3.11 16.12
N LYS A 65 -0.90 4.10 16.37
CA LYS A 65 -1.20 5.20 15.44
C LYS A 65 0.05 6.04 15.18
N ASP A 66 0.72 6.44 16.26
CA ASP A 66 1.94 7.26 16.17
C ASP A 66 3.08 6.52 15.46
N VAL A 67 3.23 5.22 15.71
CA VAL A 67 4.23 4.38 15.02
C VAL A 67 3.92 4.27 13.52
N LEU A 68 2.66 4.09 13.14
CA LEU A 68 2.26 4.01 11.73
C LEU A 68 2.49 5.33 11.00
N LEU A 69 2.04 6.45 11.58
CA LEU A 69 2.23 7.79 11.02
C LEU A 69 3.72 8.17 10.95
N GLY A 70 4.48 7.90 12.02
CA GLY A 70 5.92 8.13 12.05
C GLY A 70 6.69 7.33 10.99
N LYS A 71 6.23 6.10 10.68
CA LYS A 71 6.81 5.29 9.61
C LYS A 71 6.53 5.87 8.22
N LEU A 72 5.30 6.33 7.96
CA LEU A 72 4.92 6.92 6.67
C LEU A 72 5.58 8.29 6.45
N ASN A 73 5.74 9.08 7.53
CA ASN A 73 6.49 10.33 7.50
C ASN A 73 7.97 10.09 7.18
N ARG A 74 8.61 9.11 7.83
CA ARG A 74 10.01 8.76 7.55
C ARG A 74 10.24 8.33 6.11
N LEU A 75 9.24 7.70 5.48
CA LEU A 75 9.28 7.33 4.07
C LEU A 75 8.98 8.50 3.12
N GLY A 76 8.59 9.67 3.65
CA GLY A 76 8.26 10.86 2.86
C GLY A 76 6.90 10.77 2.15
N ILE A 77 6.03 9.83 2.55
CA ILE A 77 4.75 9.58 1.87
C ILE A 77 3.66 10.53 2.39
N LEU A 78 3.69 10.90 3.67
CA LEU A 78 2.72 11.78 4.31
C LEU A 78 3.41 12.88 5.13
N PRO A 79 2.82 14.10 5.21
CA PRO A 79 3.31 15.16 6.06
C PRO A 79 3.09 14.84 7.55
N GLN A 80 3.78 15.56 8.44
CA GLN A 80 3.72 15.33 9.89
C GLN A 80 2.34 15.63 10.51
N SER A 81 1.52 16.42 9.83
CA SER A 81 0.14 16.75 10.23
C SER A 81 -0.91 15.76 9.70
N ALA A 82 -0.50 14.66 9.06
CA ALA A 82 -1.43 13.73 8.44
C ALA A 82 -2.21 12.90 9.46
N SER A 83 -3.47 12.63 9.13
CA SER A 83 -4.40 11.79 9.89
C SER A 83 -4.44 10.35 9.37
N LEU A 84 -5.10 9.45 10.11
CA LEU A 84 -5.34 8.08 9.66
C LEU A 84 -6.19 8.01 8.39
N ASP A 85 -7.06 9.01 8.18
CA ASP A 85 -7.89 9.09 6.98
C ASP A 85 -7.05 9.37 5.72
N ASP A 86 -5.96 10.13 5.84
CA ASP A 86 -5.05 10.41 4.73
C ASP A 86 -4.35 9.13 4.25
N ILE A 87 -4.09 8.17 5.14
CA ILE A 87 -3.58 6.85 4.76
C ILE A 87 -4.59 6.11 3.87
N LEU A 88 -5.89 6.32 4.10
CA LEU A 88 -6.96 5.72 3.31
C LEU A 88 -7.12 6.39 1.95
N SER A 89 -6.61 7.60 1.72
CA SER A 89 -6.65 8.27 0.42
C SER A 89 -5.44 7.98 -0.47
N LEU A 90 -4.34 7.48 0.12
CA LEU A 90 -3.12 7.11 -0.62
C LEU A 90 -3.40 6.18 -1.80
N ASN A 91 -2.79 6.50 -2.94
CA ASN A 91 -2.85 5.70 -4.14
C ASN A 91 -1.47 5.56 -4.79
N ILE A 92 -1.32 4.55 -5.65
CA ILE A 92 -0.12 4.37 -6.50
C ILE A 92 -0.23 5.24 -7.76
N LYS A 93 -1.44 5.72 -8.07
CA LYS A 93 -1.74 6.64 -9.15
C LYS A 93 -2.86 7.60 -8.78
#